data_AF-A0A2M8P534-F1
#
_entry.id   AF-A0A2M8P534-F1
#
_cell.length_a   1.000
_cell.length_b   1.000
_cell.length_c   1.000
_cell.angle_alpha   90.00
_cell.angle_beta   90.00
_cell.angle_gamma   90.00
#
_symmetry.space_group_name_H-M   'P 1'
#
loop_
_entity.id
_entity.type
_entity.pdbx_description
1 polymer ?
#
loop_
_entity_poly.entity_id
_entity_poly.type
_entity_poly.pdbx_seq_one_letter_code
_entity_poly.pdbx_strand_id
1 'polypeptide(L)'
;MTKITFLTDSVCDIPDDLLRRYNITVAPIFVNFGGQSFADDGVELKRDEFYRRLRTLDDYPHTSAMSPELARTYIDKAFADSDHLFIITTPKGLSGIYNAMRLGSAHLPQDRVTLIDSGQLSIGMGWQVLIGAQIAHETGDVQQTHRAILSAQKHQHVYAAVGSLEFLRRSGRVSWAAANIGNLFNIKPIV
;
A
#
# COMPACT_ATOMS: atom_id res chain seq x y z
N MET A 1 26.65 -0.63 -11.27
CA MET A 1 25.59 -1.43 -10.63
C MET A 1 24.28 -0.94 -11.18
N THR A 2 23.34 -1.84 -11.47
CA THR A 2 21.98 -1.50 -11.95
C THR A 2 21.29 -0.62 -10.92
N LYS A 3 20.75 0.52 -11.35
CA LYS A 3 19.98 1.39 -10.48
C LYS A 3 18.55 0.89 -10.37
N ILE A 4 18.21 0.30 -9.23
CA ILE A 4 16.89 -0.27 -8.96
C ILE A 4 16.13 0.69 -8.04
N THR A 5 14.90 1.06 -8.40
CA THR A 5 14.04 1.95 -7.60
C THR A 5 12.75 1.25 -7.20
N PHE A 6 12.07 1.84 -6.21
CA PHE A 6 10.87 1.29 -5.61
C PHE A 6 9.75 2.32 -5.59
N LEU A 7 8.55 1.84 -5.91
CA LEU A 7 7.29 2.53 -5.76
C LEU A 7 6.35 1.65 -4.93
N THR A 8 5.67 2.23 -3.95
CA THR A 8 4.60 1.57 -3.21
C THR A 8 3.44 2.54 -3.00
N ASP A 9 2.35 2.07 -2.40
CA ASP A 9 1.24 2.94 -2.00
C ASP A 9 1.26 3.25 -0.49
N SER A 10 0.51 4.28 -0.08
CA SER A 10 0.56 4.82 1.29
C SER A 10 0.07 3.86 2.39
N VAL A 11 -0.51 2.72 2.01
CA VAL A 11 -0.87 1.64 2.94
C VAL A 11 0.36 0.86 3.42
N CYS A 12 1.58 1.18 2.97
CA CYS A 12 2.80 0.46 3.35
C CYS A 12 3.23 0.67 4.81
N ASP A 13 2.81 1.77 5.45
CA ASP A 13 3.19 2.17 6.82
C ASP A 13 4.71 2.12 7.09
N ILE A 14 5.53 2.41 6.07
CA ILE A 14 6.98 2.50 6.21
C ILE A 14 7.34 3.84 6.89
N PRO A 15 8.22 3.85 7.92
CA PRO A 15 8.74 5.08 8.50
C PRO A 15 9.49 5.99 7.50
N ASP A 16 9.29 7.32 7.62
CA ASP A 16 9.85 8.33 6.71
C ASP A 16 11.39 8.29 6.59
N ASP A 17 12.09 7.94 7.67
CA ASP A 17 13.55 7.82 7.66
C ASP A 17 14.00 6.66 6.74
N LEU A 18 13.27 5.54 6.73
CA LEU A 18 13.55 4.42 5.85
C LEU A 18 13.15 4.70 4.40
N LEU A 19 12.03 5.40 4.18
CA LEU A 19 11.63 5.87 2.84
C LEU A 19 12.73 6.76 2.24
N ARG A 20 13.25 7.71 3.01
CA ARG A 20 14.36 8.59 2.59
C ARG A 20 15.66 7.82 2.38
N ARG A 21 16.01 6.92 3.31
CA ARG A 21 17.25 6.13 3.24
C ARG A 21 17.36 5.33 1.95
N TYR A 22 16.26 4.73 1.51
CA TYR A 22 16.22 3.87 0.32
C TYR A 22 15.62 4.57 -0.92
N ASN A 23 15.32 5.86 -0.83
CA ASN A 23 14.69 6.64 -1.90
C ASN A 23 13.44 5.96 -2.49
N ILE A 24 12.56 5.49 -1.60
CA ILE A 24 11.31 4.80 -1.97
C ILE A 24 10.25 5.86 -2.28
N THR A 25 9.61 5.75 -3.45
CA THR A 25 8.47 6.60 -3.80
C THR A 25 7.20 6.00 -3.21
N VAL A 26 6.36 6.85 -2.60
CA VAL A 26 5.05 6.47 -2.07
C VAL A 26 3.96 7.23 -2.82
N ALA A 27 3.01 6.48 -3.37
CA ALA A 27 1.83 6.99 -4.04
C ALA A 27 0.63 6.97 -3.07
N PRO A 28 -0.07 8.10 -2.85
CA PRO A 28 -1.16 8.14 -1.88
C PRO A 28 -2.39 7.37 -2.38
N ILE A 29 -3.05 6.63 -1.49
CA ILE A 29 -4.47 6.35 -1.67
C ILE A 29 -5.30 7.53 -1.15
N PHE A 30 -6.60 7.55 -1.43
CA PHE A 30 -7.47 8.63 -1.04
C PHE A 30 -8.46 8.21 0.05
N VAL A 31 -8.68 9.11 1.00
CA VAL A 31 -9.71 8.99 2.05
C VAL A 31 -10.76 10.06 1.81
N ASN A 32 -12.02 9.65 1.71
CA ASN A 32 -13.14 10.51 1.32
C ASN A 32 -14.11 10.66 2.49
N PHE A 33 -14.41 11.90 2.87
CA PHE A 33 -15.37 12.23 3.92
C PHE A 33 -15.74 13.72 3.86
N GLY A 34 -16.93 14.07 4.35
CA GLY A 34 -17.40 15.47 4.35
C GLY A 34 -17.48 16.10 2.96
N GLY A 35 -17.76 15.29 1.92
CA GLY A 35 -17.81 15.76 0.53
C GLY A 35 -16.44 16.06 -0.11
N GLN A 36 -15.34 15.73 0.56
CA GLN A 36 -13.97 15.98 0.10
C GLN A 36 -13.20 14.67 -0.05
N SER A 37 -12.16 14.71 -0.88
CA SER A 37 -11.19 13.62 -1.09
C SER A 37 -9.81 14.12 -0.66
N PHE A 38 -9.14 13.38 0.22
CA PHE A 38 -7.84 13.75 0.78
C PHE A 38 -6.81 12.67 0.41
N ALA A 39 -5.68 13.09 -0.14
CA ALA A 39 -4.54 12.19 -0.35
C ALA A 39 -3.95 11.75 1.01
N ASP A 40 -3.71 10.45 1.19
CA ASP A 40 -2.97 9.90 2.34
C ASP A 40 -1.46 10.08 2.12
N ASP A 41 -1.01 11.33 2.17
CA ASP A 41 0.36 11.79 1.94
C ASP A 41 0.98 12.51 3.16
N GLY A 42 0.24 12.58 4.27
CA GLY A 42 0.62 13.29 5.49
C GLY A 42 0.47 14.83 5.40
N VAL A 43 0.07 15.37 4.25
CA VAL A 43 -0.13 16.80 4.00
C VAL A 43 -1.62 17.10 3.92
N GLU A 44 -2.33 16.51 2.96
CA GLU A 44 -3.77 16.65 2.81
C GLU A 44 -4.52 15.89 3.89
N LEU A 45 -4.11 14.65 4.17
CA LEU A 45 -4.64 13.84 5.26
C LEU A 45 -3.67 13.75 6.43
N LYS A 46 -3.94 14.49 7.49
CA LYS A 46 -3.27 14.31 8.78
C LYS A 46 -4.03 13.29 9.62
N ARG A 47 -3.40 12.13 9.88
CA ARG A 47 -4.04 10.98 10.55
C ARG A 47 -4.64 11.34 11.93
N ASP A 48 -3.94 12.14 12.74
CA ASP A 48 -4.45 12.60 14.05
C ASP A 48 -5.71 13.47 13.92
N GLU A 49 -5.76 14.32 12.90
CA GLU A 49 -6.93 15.15 12.62
C GLU A 49 -8.09 14.29 12.11
N PHE A 50 -7.80 13.35 11.21
CA PHE A 50 -8.77 12.39 10.70
C PHE A 50 -9.44 11.63 11.85
N TYR A 51 -8.68 11.03 12.77
CA TYR A 51 -9.24 10.30 13.91
C TYR A 51 -10.01 11.19 14.89
N ARG A 52 -9.65 12.47 15.02
CA ARG A 52 -10.41 13.45 15.82
C ARG A 52 -11.76 13.74 15.19
N ARG A 53 -11.79 14.01 13.88
CA ARG A 53 -13.00 14.30 13.11
C ARG A 53 -13.90 13.08 12.98
N LEU A 54 -13.33 11.87 12.88
CA LEU A 54 -14.05 10.61 12.72
C LEU A 54 -15.16 10.41 13.77
N ARG A 55 -15.00 10.96 14.98
CA ARG A 55 -15.98 10.87 16.07
C ARG A 55 -17.24 11.72 15.85
N THR A 56 -17.17 12.71 14.96
CA THR A 56 -18.22 13.69 14.71
C THR A 56 -18.64 13.72 13.25
N LEU A 57 -18.19 12.78 12.42
CA LEU A 57 -18.62 12.68 11.04
C LEU A 57 -20.02 12.08 10.98
N ASP A 58 -20.92 12.75 10.27
CA ASP A 58 -22.27 12.25 10.00
C ASP A 58 -22.23 11.04 9.03
N ASP A 59 -21.32 11.09 8.05
CA ASP A 59 -21.09 10.03 7.08
C ASP A 59 -19.79 9.28 7.34
N TYR A 60 -19.81 7.97 7.13
CA TYR A 60 -18.63 7.13 7.29
C TYR A 60 -17.62 7.38 6.17
N PRO A 61 -16.32 7.51 6.51
CA PRO A 61 -15.30 7.66 5.50
C PRO A 61 -15.19 6.39 4.64
N HIS A 62 -14.82 6.59 3.39
CA HIS A 62 -14.54 5.52 2.44
C HIS A 62 -13.24 5.81 1.70
N THR A 63 -12.59 4.75 1.20
CA THR A 63 -11.30 4.85 0.51
C THR A 63 -11.43 4.60 -0.98
N SER A 64 -10.59 5.26 -1.76
CA SER A 64 -10.46 5.06 -3.20
C SER A 64 -9.00 4.95 -3.61
N ALA A 65 -8.75 4.15 -4.64
CA ALA A 65 -7.47 4.16 -5.33
C ALA A 65 -7.37 5.42 -6.21
N MET A 66 -6.14 5.81 -6.55
CA MET A 66 -5.90 6.87 -7.53
C MET A 66 -6.28 6.47 -8.96
N SER A 67 -6.44 7.45 -9.83
CA SER A 67 -6.61 7.20 -11.26
C SER A 67 -5.30 6.65 -11.88
N PRO A 68 -5.38 5.90 -13.00
CA PRO A 68 -4.17 5.48 -13.74
C PRO A 68 -3.28 6.64 -14.19
N GLU A 69 -3.89 7.80 -14.49
CA GLU A 69 -3.18 8.99 -14.93
C GLU A 69 -2.37 9.65 -13.79
N LEU A 70 -2.94 9.67 -12.59
CA LEU A 70 -2.19 10.07 -11.40
C LEU A 70 -1.10 9.04 -11.06
N ALA A 71 -1.41 7.74 -11.15
CA ALA A 71 -0.43 6.67 -10.94
C ALA A 71 0.77 6.82 -11.88
N ARG A 72 0.52 7.13 -13.16
CA ARG A 72 1.58 7.42 -14.14
C ARG A 72 2.53 8.52 -13.68
N THR A 73 2.03 9.57 -13.05
CA THR A 73 2.87 10.67 -12.55
C THR A 73 3.87 10.18 -11.48
N TYR A 74 3.43 9.33 -10.56
CA TYR A 74 4.31 8.73 -9.55
C TYR A 74 5.28 7.70 -10.14
N ILE A 75 4.81 6.92 -11.11
CA ILE A 75 5.62 5.93 -11.84
C ILE A 75 6.74 6.62 -12.62
N ASP A 76 6.42 7.66 -13.39
CA ASP A 76 7.39 8.41 -14.19
C ASP A 76 8.45 9.05 -13.28
N LYS A 77 8.04 9.59 -12.12
CA LYS A 77 8.97 10.10 -11.11
C LYS A 77 9.88 9.00 -10.55
N ALA A 78 9.33 7.83 -10.20
CA ALA A 78 10.10 6.71 -9.66
C ALA A 78 11.03 6.06 -10.70
N PHE A 79 10.67 6.15 -11.99
CA PHE A 79 11.39 5.54 -13.10
C PHE A 79 12.44 6.45 -13.76
N ALA A 80 12.33 7.78 -13.60
CA ALA A 80 13.10 8.77 -14.36
C ALA A 80 14.61 8.45 -14.53
N ASP A 81 15.27 8.01 -13.46
CA ASP A 81 16.68 7.61 -13.48
C ASP A 81 16.87 6.14 -13.06
N SER A 82 15.90 5.26 -13.30
CA SER A 82 15.90 3.87 -12.86
C SER A 82 16.17 2.92 -14.00
N ASP A 83 17.07 1.96 -13.84
CA ASP A 83 17.24 0.85 -14.77
C ASP A 83 16.11 -0.18 -14.60
N HIS A 84 15.63 -0.38 -13.37
CA HIS A 84 14.53 -1.30 -13.06
C HIS A 84 13.66 -0.78 -11.90
N LEU A 85 12.35 -0.74 -12.09
CA LEU A 85 11.39 -0.30 -11.08
C LEU A 85 10.60 -1.49 -10.51
N PHE A 86 10.65 -1.67 -9.19
CA PHE A 86 9.71 -2.52 -8.47
C PHE A 86 8.53 -1.69 -7.98
N ILE A 87 7.31 -2.12 -8.31
CA ILE A 87 6.06 -1.54 -7.81
C ILE A 87 5.40 -2.59 -6.92
N ILE A 88 5.22 -2.30 -5.63
CA ILE A 88 4.61 -3.24 -4.68
C ILE A 88 3.40 -2.56 -4.07
N THR A 89 2.21 -3.13 -4.27
CA THR A 89 0.96 -2.47 -3.90
C THR A 89 0.09 -3.30 -2.98
N THR A 90 -0.89 -2.62 -2.37
CA THR A 90 -2.04 -3.22 -1.69
C THR A 90 -2.68 -4.28 -2.59
N PRO A 91 -3.22 -5.38 -2.03
CA PRO A 91 -3.68 -6.51 -2.82
C PRO A 91 -4.81 -6.14 -3.78
N LYS A 92 -4.77 -6.70 -5.00
CA LYS A 92 -5.75 -6.40 -6.05
C LYS A 92 -7.19 -6.78 -5.68
N GLY A 93 -7.36 -7.71 -4.73
CA GLY A 93 -8.66 -8.11 -4.21
C GLY A 93 -9.25 -7.12 -3.19
N LEU A 94 -8.45 -6.18 -2.66
CA LEU A 94 -8.84 -5.24 -1.61
C LEU A 94 -8.89 -3.78 -2.11
N SER A 95 -8.13 -3.47 -3.16
CA SER A 95 -8.00 -2.12 -3.72
C SER A 95 -7.77 -2.14 -5.23
N GLY A 96 -8.30 -1.12 -5.92
CA GLY A 96 -8.06 -0.89 -7.34
C GLY A 96 -6.65 -0.37 -7.67
N ILE A 97 -5.82 -0.09 -6.66
CA ILE A 97 -4.49 0.53 -6.84
C ILE A 97 -3.54 -0.33 -7.69
N TYR A 98 -3.60 -1.66 -7.55
CA TYR A 98 -2.81 -2.57 -8.40
C TYR A 98 -3.12 -2.36 -9.88
N ASN A 99 -4.41 -2.23 -10.22
CA ASN A 99 -4.81 -2.01 -11.60
C ASN A 99 -4.48 -0.58 -12.08
N ALA A 100 -4.58 0.42 -11.21
CA ALA A 100 -4.14 1.78 -11.52
C ALA A 100 -2.65 1.82 -11.85
N MET A 101 -1.81 1.15 -11.06
CA MET A 101 -0.36 1.04 -11.32
C MET A 101 -0.08 0.28 -12.61
N ARG A 102 -0.75 -0.86 -12.84
CA ARG A 102 -0.61 -1.66 -14.08
C ARG A 102 -0.91 -0.85 -15.34
N LEU A 103 -1.98 -0.06 -15.30
CA LEU A 103 -2.37 0.79 -16.43
C LEU A 103 -1.44 2.00 -16.55
N GLY A 104 -1.05 2.60 -15.42
CA GLY A 104 -0.13 3.74 -15.36
C GLY A 104 1.30 3.42 -15.78
N SER A 105 1.73 2.15 -15.74
CA SER A 105 3.06 1.70 -16.18
C SER A 105 3.08 1.14 -17.61
N ALA A 106 1.95 1.14 -18.32
CA ALA A 106 1.83 0.46 -19.61
C ALA A 106 2.69 1.06 -20.73
N HIS A 107 3.11 2.32 -20.61
CA HIS A 107 4.00 3.00 -21.56
C HIS A 107 5.49 2.72 -21.32
N LEU A 108 5.86 2.11 -20.20
CA LEU A 108 7.24 1.77 -19.87
C LEU A 108 7.66 0.41 -20.45
N PRO A 109 8.96 0.17 -20.67
CA PRO A 109 9.48 -1.14 -21.06
C PRO A 109 9.11 -2.21 -20.01
N GLN A 110 8.37 -3.23 -20.43
CA GLN A 110 7.81 -4.23 -19.50
C GLN A 110 8.88 -5.09 -18.82
N ASP A 111 10.06 -5.22 -19.43
CA ASP A 111 11.22 -5.92 -18.88
C ASP A 111 11.95 -5.10 -17.79
N ARG A 112 11.62 -3.80 -17.64
CA ARG A 112 12.21 -2.89 -16.65
C ARG A 112 11.26 -2.50 -15.52
N VAL A 113 10.06 -3.09 -15.50
CA VAL A 113 9.06 -2.85 -14.45
C VAL A 113 8.58 -4.18 -13.90
N THR A 114 8.61 -4.34 -12.58
CA THR A 114 8.04 -5.50 -11.90
C THR A 114 6.97 -5.05 -10.94
N LEU A 115 5.71 -5.26 -11.32
CA LEU A 115 4.54 -5.00 -10.49
C LEU A 115 4.19 -6.25 -9.66
N ILE A 116 4.09 -6.07 -8.34
CA ILE A 116 3.88 -7.14 -7.37
C ILE A 116 2.61 -6.86 -6.56
N ASP A 117 1.71 -7.84 -6.56
CA ASP A 117 0.60 -7.90 -5.61
C ASP A 117 1.20 -8.38 -4.28
N SER A 118 1.24 -7.50 -3.27
CA SER A 118 1.91 -7.82 -2.00
C SER A 118 1.22 -8.94 -1.23
N GLY A 119 -0.07 -9.22 -1.48
CA GLY A 119 -0.88 -10.13 -0.67
C GLY A 119 -0.96 -9.74 0.81
N GLN A 120 -0.52 -8.53 1.19
CA GLN A 120 -0.36 -8.06 2.57
C GLN A 120 -0.77 -6.60 2.69
N LEU A 121 -0.92 -6.11 3.92
CA LEU A 121 -1.28 -4.72 4.22
C LEU A 121 -0.32 -4.14 5.25
N SER A 122 -0.37 -2.81 5.43
CA SER A 122 0.41 -2.11 6.46
C SER A 122 1.89 -2.50 6.36
N ILE A 123 2.55 -2.66 7.50
CA ILE A 123 3.96 -3.01 7.58
C ILE A 123 4.29 -4.38 6.97
N GLY A 124 3.32 -5.29 6.78
CA GLY A 124 3.56 -6.54 6.06
C GLY A 124 3.91 -6.30 4.59
N MET A 125 3.19 -5.35 3.96
CA MET A 125 3.56 -4.84 2.64
C MET A 125 4.85 -4.02 2.71
N GLY A 126 4.97 -3.12 3.69
CA GLY A 126 6.16 -2.28 3.86
C GLY A 126 7.46 -3.09 4.00
N TRP A 127 7.41 -4.22 4.69
CA TRP A 127 8.57 -5.11 4.87
C TRP A 127 9.05 -5.71 3.55
N GLN A 128 8.14 -6.06 2.64
CA GLN A 128 8.50 -6.53 1.30
C GLN A 128 9.27 -5.46 0.52
N VAL A 129 8.84 -4.20 0.62
CA VAL A 129 9.51 -3.05 -0.02
C VAL A 129 10.90 -2.86 0.59
N LEU A 130 10.99 -2.84 1.93
CA LEU A 130 12.24 -2.55 2.64
C LEU A 130 13.32 -3.60 2.37
N ILE A 131 12.99 -4.90 2.45
CA ILE A 131 13.98 -5.95 2.19
C ILE A 131 14.43 -5.93 0.71
N GLY A 132 13.50 -5.67 -0.21
CA GLY A 132 13.83 -5.50 -1.63
C GLY A 132 14.78 -4.33 -1.83
N ALA A 133 14.47 -3.17 -1.26
CA ALA A 133 15.27 -1.97 -1.40
C ALA A 133 16.66 -2.10 -0.77
N GLN A 134 16.76 -2.81 0.36
CA GLN A 134 18.04 -3.12 0.98
C GLN A 134 18.90 -4.01 0.07
N ILE A 135 18.36 -5.14 -0.42
CA ILE A 135 19.10 -6.06 -1.29
C ILE A 135 19.50 -5.38 -2.59
N ALA A 136 18.60 -4.60 -3.19
CA ALA A 136 18.88 -3.80 -4.38
C ALA A 136 20.04 -2.82 -4.15
N HIS A 137 20.06 -2.13 -3.00
CA HIS A 137 21.14 -1.22 -2.63
C HIS A 137 22.48 -1.92 -2.47
N GLU A 138 22.48 -3.12 -1.87
CA GLU A 138 23.69 -3.89 -1.60
C GLU A 138 24.26 -4.57 -2.87
N THR A 139 23.40 -5.04 -3.77
CA THR A 139 23.84 -5.94 -4.86
C THR A 139 23.58 -5.41 -6.26
N GLY A 140 22.60 -4.53 -6.45
CA GLY A 140 22.17 -4.08 -7.77
C GLY A 140 21.66 -5.21 -8.68
N ASP A 141 21.29 -6.36 -8.11
CA ASP A 141 20.79 -7.52 -8.85
C ASP A 141 19.27 -7.60 -8.78
N VAL A 142 18.61 -7.43 -9.93
CA VAL A 142 17.15 -7.46 -10.07
C VAL A 142 16.56 -8.81 -9.65
N GLN A 143 17.22 -9.91 -10.00
CA GLN A 143 16.72 -11.26 -9.70
C GLN A 143 16.87 -11.58 -8.21
N GLN A 144 17.98 -11.18 -7.59
CA GLN A 144 18.19 -11.33 -6.16
C GLN A 144 17.20 -10.47 -5.36
N THR A 145 16.97 -9.24 -5.81
CA THR A 145 15.96 -8.33 -5.25
C THR A 145 14.56 -8.96 -5.32
N HIS A 146 14.15 -9.45 -6.49
CA HIS A 146 12.86 -10.09 -6.66
C HIS A 146 12.70 -11.33 -5.77
N ARG A 147 13.73 -12.19 -5.69
CA ARG A 147 13.72 -13.35 -4.79
C ARG A 147 13.59 -12.97 -3.31
N ALA A 148 14.23 -11.89 -2.89
CA ALA A 148 14.13 -11.40 -1.51
C ALA A 148 12.69 -10.95 -1.18
N ILE A 149 12.06 -10.21 -2.10
CA ILE A 149 10.66 -9.76 -1.96
C ILE A 149 9.71 -10.96 -1.82
N LEU A 150 9.81 -11.94 -2.73
CA LEU A 150 8.95 -13.14 -2.70
C LEU A 150 9.21 -14.01 -1.46
N SER A 151 10.46 -14.08 -1.00
CA SER A 151 10.79 -14.80 0.24
C SER A 151 10.14 -14.12 1.45
N ALA A 152 10.19 -12.79 1.54
CA ALA A 152 9.51 -12.06 2.61
C ALA A 152 7.98 -12.23 2.52
N GLN A 153 7.40 -12.22 1.32
CA GLN A 153 5.97 -12.49 1.14
C GLN A 153 5.57 -13.89 1.64
N LYS A 154 6.39 -14.92 1.36
CA LYS A 154 6.11 -16.30 1.73
C LYS A 154 6.17 -16.57 3.24
N HIS A 155 7.07 -15.89 3.95
CA HIS A 155 7.39 -16.20 5.35
C HIS A 155 6.85 -15.19 6.36
N GLN A 156 6.10 -14.18 5.91
CA GLN A 156 5.52 -13.20 6.81
C GLN A 156 4.10 -13.58 7.24
N HIS A 157 3.79 -13.25 8.49
CA HIS A 157 2.46 -13.35 9.06
C HIS A 157 2.17 -12.05 9.80
N VAL A 158 1.06 -11.40 9.45
CA VAL A 158 0.55 -10.22 10.14
C VAL A 158 -0.72 -10.64 10.85
N TYR A 159 -0.81 -10.30 12.13
CA TYR A 159 -2.00 -10.52 12.94
C TYR A 159 -2.52 -9.18 13.43
N ALA A 160 -3.83 -8.96 13.31
CA ALA A 160 -4.47 -7.74 13.78
C ALA A 160 -5.64 -8.05 14.72
N ALA A 161 -5.69 -7.31 15.83
CA ALA A 161 -6.85 -7.28 16.71
C ALA A 161 -7.51 -5.90 16.61
N VAL A 162 -8.78 -5.87 16.24
CA VAL A 162 -9.52 -4.61 16.06
C VAL A 162 -10.45 -4.36 17.24
N GLY A 163 -10.67 -3.07 17.56
CA GLY A 163 -11.63 -2.66 18.58
C GLY A 163 -13.09 -2.90 18.17
N SER A 164 -13.38 -2.94 16.87
CA SER A 164 -14.69 -3.23 16.31
C SER A 164 -14.56 -3.73 14.86
N LEU A 165 -15.41 -4.68 14.47
CA LEU A 165 -15.54 -5.16 13.08
C LEU A 165 -16.36 -4.22 12.19
N GLU A 166 -16.98 -3.18 12.76
CA GLU A 166 -17.94 -2.35 12.03
C GLU A 166 -17.31 -1.63 10.83
N PHE A 167 -16.09 -1.11 10.97
CA PHE A 167 -15.38 -0.46 9.87
C PHE A 167 -15.00 -1.44 8.76
N LEU A 168 -14.54 -2.64 9.13
CA LEU A 168 -14.23 -3.70 8.18
C LEU A 168 -15.48 -4.13 7.39
N ARG A 169 -16.61 -4.30 8.08
CA ARG A 169 -17.91 -4.62 7.48
C ARG A 169 -18.36 -3.53 6.51
N ARG A 170 -18.37 -2.27 6.94
CA ARG A 170 -18.78 -1.13 6.10
C ARG A 170 -17.90 -0.93 4.88
N SER A 171 -16.61 -1.23 5.02
CA SER A 171 -15.68 -1.16 3.89
C SER A 171 -15.94 -2.24 2.83
N GLY A 172 -16.65 -3.32 3.16
CA GLY A 172 -16.84 -4.48 2.27
C GLY A 172 -15.61 -5.39 2.15
N ARG A 173 -14.53 -5.13 2.89
CA ARG A 173 -13.30 -5.96 2.88
C ARG A 173 -13.37 -7.14 3.85
N VAL A 174 -14.42 -7.23 4.67
CA VAL A 174 -14.78 -8.41 5.46
C VAL A 174 -16.23 -8.78 5.17
N SER A 175 -16.49 -10.07 4.97
CA SER A 175 -17.82 -10.58 4.67
C SER A 175 -18.79 -10.33 5.83
N TRP A 176 -20.07 -10.12 5.50
CA TRP A 176 -21.13 -9.88 6.48
C TRP A 176 -21.26 -11.01 7.51
N ALA A 177 -21.04 -12.27 7.09
CA ALA A 177 -21.09 -13.44 7.96
C ALA A 177 -19.98 -13.44 9.03
N ALA A 178 -18.75 -13.06 8.65
CA ALA A 178 -17.63 -12.95 9.60
C ALA A 178 -17.81 -11.79 10.60
N ALA A 179 -18.45 -10.69 10.16
CA ALA A 179 -18.69 -9.52 11.01
C ALA A 179 -19.70 -9.78 12.15
N ASN A 180 -20.74 -10.58 11.91
CA ASN A 180 -21.80 -10.82 12.90
C ASN A 180 -21.40 -11.79 14.02
N ILE A 181 -20.49 -12.74 13.76
CA ILE A 181 -19.99 -13.67 14.78
C ILE A 181 -19.21 -12.93 15.87
N GLY A 182 -18.45 -11.88 15.52
CA GLY A 182 -17.72 -11.07 16.50
C GLY A 182 -18.62 -10.22 17.41
N ASN A 183 -19.70 -9.63 16.86
CA ASN A 183 -20.60 -8.76 17.61
C ASN A 183 -21.52 -9.51 18.58
N LEU A 184 -21.92 -10.74 18.27
CA LEU A 184 -22.85 -11.51 19.12
C LEU A 184 -22.19 -12.04 20.41
N PHE A 185 -20.86 -12.24 20.41
CA PHE A 185 -20.15 -12.90 21.51
C PHE A 185 -19.15 -12.00 22.26
N ASN A 186 -19.04 -10.70 21.92
CA ASN A 186 -18.02 -9.79 22.48
C ASN A 186 -16.57 -10.34 22.33
N ILE A 187 -16.35 -11.19 21.34
CA ILE A 187 -15.05 -11.80 21.03
C ILE A 187 -14.30 -10.83 20.11
N LYS A 188 -13.06 -10.49 20.47
CA LYS A 188 -12.18 -9.72 19.59
C LYS A 188 -11.49 -10.69 18.62
N PRO A 189 -11.89 -10.74 17.34
CA PRO A 189 -11.24 -11.63 16.39
C PRO A 189 -9.80 -11.17 16.14
N ILE A 190 -8.91 -12.15 16.00
CA ILE A 190 -7.58 -11.97 15.44
C ILE A 190 -7.70 -12.34 13.96
N VAL A 191 -7.34 -11.42 13.09
CA VAL A 191 -7.30 -11.59 11.63
C VAL A 191 -5.85 -11.74 11.19
#